data_AF-A0AAD3ZV87-F1
#
_entry.id   AF-A0AAD3ZV87-F1
#
_cell.length_a   1.000
_cell.length_b   1.000
_cell.length_c   1.000
_cell.angle_alpha   90.00
_cell.angle_beta   90.00
_cell.angle_gamma   90.00
#
_symmetry.space_group_name_H-M   'P 1'
#
loop_
_entity.id
_entity.type
_entity.pdbx_description
1 polymer ?
#
loop_
_entity_poly.entity_id
_entity_poly.type
_entity_poly.pdbx_seq_one_letter_code
_entity_poly.pdbx_strand_id
1 'polypeptide(L)'
;MNKKDERPVIVLKVDLDPMTLEQWAEKTKQTVRAVAKQADDGNIPVIQKVKGGKRYVNRAKMFLTSMEAADWDVRVPNDMYSL
;
A
#
# COMPACT_ATOMS: atom_id res chain seq x y z
N MET A 1 -13.83 -25.94 -28.78
CA MET A 1 -12.52 -25.25 -28.69
C MET A 1 -12.72 -23.98 -27.87
N ASN A 2 -12.28 -23.98 -26.61
CA ASN A 2 -12.34 -22.79 -25.76
C ASN A 2 -11.36 -21.75 -26.33
N LYS A 3 -11.89 -20.60 -26.77
CA LYS A 3 -11.07 -19.41 -26.99
C LYS A 3 -10.44 -19.09 -25.64
N LYS A 4 -9.12 -19.25 -25.53
CA LYS A 4 -8.39 -18.76 -24.37
C LYS A 4 -8.67 -17.26 -24.31
N ASP A 5 -9.28 -16.79 -23.24
CA ASP A 5 -9.38 -15.37 -22.94
C ASP A 5 -7.96 -14.80 -22.91
N GLU A 6 -7.54 -14.15 -24.00
CA GLU A 6 -6.29 -13.39 -24.09
C GLU A 6 -6.45 -12.07 -23.31
N ARG A 7 -6.78 -12.17 -22.01
CA ARG A 7 -6.73 -11.01 -21.13
C ARG A 7 -5.26 -10.59 -21.01
N PRO A 8 -4.90 -9.33 -21.32
CA PRO A 8 -3.52 -8.89 -21.29
C PRO A 8 -3.00 -8.96 -19.85
N VAL A 9 -1.86 -9.64 -19.66
CA VAL A 9 -1.14 -9.67 -18.38
C VAL A 9 -0.19 -8.48 -18.35
N ILE A 10 -0.38 -7.57 -17.41
CA ILE A 10 0.47 -6.40 -17.20
C ILE A 10 1.34 -6.65 -15.96
N VAL A 11 2.67 -6.57 -16.13
CA VAL A 11 3.63 -6.70 -15.03
C VAL A 11 4.09 -5.31 -14.59
N LEU A 12 3.81 -4.94 -13.34
CA LEU A 12 4.19 -3.65 -12.77
C LEU A 12 5.34 -3.82 -11.79
N LYS A 13 6.42 -3.05 -11.99
CA LYS A 13 7.49 -2.89 -11.00
C LYS A 13 7.31 -1.54 -10.32
N VAL A 14 6.91 -1.57 -9.05
CA VAL A 14 6.58 -0.37 -8.26
C VAL A 14 7.46 -0.31 -7.02
N ASP A 15 8.05 0.85 -6.76
CA ASP A 15 8.76 1.12 -5.51
C ASP A 15 7.75 1.60 -4.46
N LEU A 16 7.43 0.71 -3.53
CA LEU A 16 6.44 0.91 -2.48
C LEU A 16 7.03 0.75 -1.08
N ASP A 17 8.31 1.08 -0.94
CA ASP A 17 8.99 1.05 0.36
C ASP A 17 8.20 1.88 1.39
N PRO A 18 8.01 1.34 2.62
CA PRO A 18 7.31 2.07 3.68
C PRO A 18 8.01 3.39 4.00
N MET A 19 7.22 4.45 4.17
CA MET A 19 7.72 5.79 4.52
C MET A 19 7.27 6.15 5.93
N THR A 20 8.06 6.93 6.67
CA THR A 20 7.60 7.42 7.99
C THR A 20 6.43 8.39 7.84
N LEU A 21 5.70 8.65 8.92
CA LEU A 21 4.61 9.64 8.88
C LEU A 21 5.12 11.04 8.50
N GLU A 22 6.34 11.40 8.91
CA GLU A 22 6.98 12.68 8.58
C GLU A 22 7.29 12.77 7.09
N GLN A 23 7.93 11.74 6.52
CA GLN A 23 8.23 11.69 5.09
C GLN A 23 6.94 11.70 4.24
N TRP A 24 5.89 11.02 4.72
CA TRP A 24 4.60 11.04 4.05
C TRP A 24 3.92 12.41 4.13
N ALA A 25 3.99 13.07 5.28
CA ALA A 25 3.48 14.42 5.47
C ALA A 25 4.16 15.42 4.54
N GLU A 26 5.50 15.36 4.45
CA GLU A 26 6.27 16.17 3.51
C GLU A 26 5.84 15.90 2.06
N LYS A 27 5.82 14.62 1.65
CA LYS A 27 5.44 14.21 0.29
C LYS A 27 4.04 14.67 -0.11
N THR A 28 3.09 14.66 0.83
CA THR A 28 1.70 15.02 0.58
C THR A 28 1.36 16.48 0.93
N LYS A 29 2.36 17.28 1.35
CA LYS A 29 2.18 18.67 1.78
C LYS A 29 1.16 18.82 2.91
N GLN A 30 1.14 17.85 3.83
CA GLN A 30 0.29 17.83 5.00
C GLN A 30 1.11 18.05 6.28
N THR A 31 0.44 18.39 7.38
CA THR A 31 1.12 18.38 8.68
C THR A 31 1.27 16.96 9.19
N VAL A 32 2.34 16.68 9.96
CA VAL A 32 2.54 15.37 10.60
C VAL A 32 1.35 15.00 11.49
N ARG A 33 0.73 15.99 12.15
CA ARG A 33 -0.47 15.79 12.98
C ARG A 33 -1.68 15.34 12.16
N ALA A 34 -1.91 15.92 10.98
CA ALA A 34 -3.00 15.50 10.11
C ALA A 34 -2.79 14.08 9.59
N VAL A 35 -1.57 13.74 9.19
CA VAL A 35 -1.22 12.37 8.75
C VAL A 35 -1.34 11.37 9.91
N ALA A 36 -0.89 11.73 11.11
CA ALA A 36 -1.07 10.90 12.30
C ALA A 36 -2.56 10.63 12.58
N LYS A 37 -3.40 11.67 12.50
CA LYS A 37 -4.84 11.52 12.63
C LYS A 37 -5.44 10.61 11.56
N GLN A 38 -5.03 10.72 10.30
CA GLN A 38 -5.48 9.81 9.24
C GLN A 38 -5.10 8.35 9.54
N ALA A 39 -3.91 8.11 10.09
CA ALA A 39 -3.49 6.78 10.50
C ALA A 39 -4.32 6.27 11.69
N ASP A 40 -4.57 7.12 12.70
CA ASP A 40 -5.37 6.78 13.88
C ASP A 40 -6.83 6.50 13.53
N ASP A 41 -7.39 7.27 12.58
CA ASP A 41 -8.75 7.10 12.06
C ASP A 41 -8.86 5.89 11.08
N GLY A 42 -7.75 5.25 10.71
CA GLY A 42 -7.72 4.12 9.78
C GLY A 42 -7.84 4.48 8.29
N ASN A 43 -7.76 5.77 7.94
CA ASN A 43 -7.86 6.26 6.56
C ASN A 43 -6.62 5.94 5.72
N ILE A 44 -5.47 5.76 6.36
CA ILE A 44 -4.25 5.27 5.71
C ILE A 44 -3.70 4.05 6.45
N PRO A 45 -3.29 2.99 5.73
CA PRO A 45 -2.73 1.81 6.37
C PRO A 45 -1.33 2.11 6.88
N VAL A 46 -1.03 1.68 8.11
CA VAL A 46 0.28 1.86 8.75
C VAL A 46 0.83 0.56 9.30
N ILE A 47 2.16 0.44 9.28
CA ILE A 47 2.92 -0.62 9.95
C ILE A 47 3.49 -0.04 11.24
N GLN A 48 3.24 -0.72 12.35
CA GLN A 48 3.82 -0.43 13.65
C GLN A 48 4.22 -1.75 14.32
N LYS A 49 5.53 -2.02 14.43
CA LYS A 49 6.04 -3.30 14.94
C LYS A 49 5.78 -3.50 16.44
N VAL A 50 5.76 -2.42 17.21
CA VAL A 50 5.56 -2.44 18.66
C VAL A 50 4.63 -1.31 19.09
N LYS A 51 3.81 -1.52 20.11
CA LYS A 51 2.92 -0.49 20.64
C LYS A 51 3.70 0.76 21.04
N GLY A 52 3.29 1.92 20.54
CA GLY A 52 3.98 3.21 20.77
C GLY A 52 5.27 3.40 19.95
N GLY A 53 5.68 2.40 19.16
CA GLY A 53 6.84 2.49 18.29
C GLY A 53 6.60 3.34 17.04
N LYS A 54 7.66 3.54 16.25
CA LYS A 54 7.60 4.32 15.01
C LYS A 54 6.60 3.73 14.03
N ARG A 55 5.82 4.61 13.40
CA ARG A 55 4.79 4.27 12.41
C ARG A 55 5.28 4.56 11.01
N TYR A 56 5.00 3.64 10.10
CA TYR A 56 5.33 3.75 8.69
C TYR A 56 4.07 3.59 7.85
N VAL A 57 3.84 4.46 6.88
CA VAL A 57 2.74 4.32 5.91
C VAL A 57 3.00 3.10 5.03
N ASN A 58 2.05 2.17 5.00
CA ASN A 58 2.09 0.96 4.21
C ASN A 58 1.62 1.25 2.77
N ARG A 59 2.54 1.77 1.97
CA ARG A 59 2.28 2.14 0.56
C ARG A 59 1.92 0.93 -0.31
N ALA A 60 2.49 -0.24 -0.01
CA ALA A 60 2.14 -1.49 -0.68
C ALA A 60 0.64 -1.82 -0.50
N LYS A 61 0.15 -1.74 0.74
CA LYS A 61 -1.27 -1.98 1.01
C LYS A 61 -2.17 -0.97 0.29
N MET A 62 -1.84 0.32 0.31
CA MET A 62 -2.61 1.35 -0.40
C MET A 62 -2.72 1.08 -1.89
N PHE A 63 -1.59 0.70 -2.51
CA PHE A 63 -1.54 0.38 -3.94
C PHE A 63 -2.43 -0.83 -4.27
N LEU A 64 -2.26 -1.93 -3.53
CA LEU A 64 -3.04 -3.15 -3.74
C LEU A 64 -4.55 -2.90 -3.57
N THR A 65 -4.96 -2.21 -2.50
CA THR A 65 -6.38 -1.89 -2.28
C THR A 65 -6.95 -0.99 -3.37
N SER A 66 -6.13 -0.10 -3.95
CA SER A 66 -6.57 0.76 -5.05
C SER A 66 -6.75 -0.03 -6.35
N MET A 67 -5.87 -1.01 -6.62
CA MET A 67 -6.01 -1.90 -7.78
C MET A 67 -7.23 -2.81 -7.63
N GLU A 68 -7.42 -3.40 -6.45
CA GLU A 68 -8.61 -4.20 -6.12
C GLU A 68 -9.90 -3.39 -6.28
N ALA A 69 -9.93 -2.14 -5.78
CA ALA A 69 -11.08 -1.24 -5.93
C ALA A 69 -11.35 -0.82 -7.39
N ALA A 70 -10.35 -0.90 -8.26
CA ALA A 70 -10.48 -0.66 -9.69
C ALA A 70 -10.84 -1.93 -10.48
N ASP A 71 -11.21 -3.02 -9.80
CA ASP A 71 -11.62 -4.31 -10.38
C ASP A 71 -10.49 -5.05 -11.12
N TRP A 72 -9.24 -4.85 -10.70
CA TRP A 72 -8.10 -5.61 -11.22
C TRP A 72 -8.01 -6.97 -10.51
N ASP A 73 -7.80 -8.05 -11.28
CA ASP A 73 -7.37 -9.36 -10.75
C ASP A 73 -5.88 -9.28 -10.35
N VAL A 74 -5.62 -8.83 -9.12
CA VAL A 74 -4.25 -8.67 -8.60
C VAL A 74 -3.75 -9.99 -8.03
N ARG A 75 -2.61 -10.47 -8.54
CA ARG A 75 -1.92 -11.63 -7.99
C ARG A 75 -0.56 -11.22 -7.44
N VAL A 76 -0.38 -11.38 -6.14
CA VAL A 76 0.91 -11.21 -5.49
C VAL A 76 1.56 -12.58 -5.40
N PRO A 77 2.79 -12.78 -5.90
CA PRO A 77 3.52 -14.03 -5.70
C PRO A 77 3.66 -14.32 -4.20
N ASN A 78 3.29 -15.53 -3.77
CA ASN A 78 3.20 -15.92 -2.35
C ASN A 78 4.54 -15.92 -1.59
N ASP A 79 5.64 -15.58 -2.26
CA ASP A 79 6.99 -15.90 -1.78
C ASP A 79 7.80 -14.64 -1.38
N MET A 80 7.28 -13.43 -1.57
CA MET A 80 8.02 -12.19 -1.29
C MET A 80 7.78 -11.59 0.10
N TYR A 81 6.76 -12.04 0.85
CA TYR A 81 6.40 -11.47 2.16
C TYR A 81 5.98 -12.51 3.21
N SER A 82 6.23 -13.80 2.97
CA SER A 82 6.11 -14.83 4.01
C SER A 82 7.15 -14.55 5.10
N LEU A 83 6.67 -14.03 6.23
CA LEU A 83 7.41 -13.83 7.48
C LEU A 83 8.03 -15.12 8.00
#